data_AF-M1YV97-F1
#
_entry.id   AF-M1YV97-F1
#
_cell.length_a   1.000
_cell.length_b   1.000
_cell.length_c   1.000
_cell.angle_alpha   90.00
_cell.angle_beta   90.00
_cell.angle_gamma   90.00
#
_symmetry.space_group_name_H-M   'P 1'
#
loop_
_entity.id
_entity.type
_entity.pdbx_description
1 polymer ?
#
loop_
_entity_poly.entity_id
_entity_poly.type
_entity_poly.pdbx_seq_one_letter_code
_entity_poly.pdbx_strand_id
1 'polypeptide(L)'
;MKSLASINAKDIETIKMALNDAISDINMELKTDLPEKKKRDIMEYKAKYTRVYDKLRANPSIYALVEHELDIAAGGLNDAIELLEENMTDDLDEQEKQDIQEYKNECERLIDILAS
;
A
#
# COMPACT_ATOMS: atom_id res chain seq x y z
N MET A 1 -11.19 -17.74 8.76
CA MET A 1 -12.37 -16.98 8.31
C MET A 1 -11.84 -15.63 7.86
N LYS A 2 -11.96 -15.27 6.57
CA LYS A 2 -11.54 -13.95 6.07
C LYS A 2 -12.57 -12.94 6.58
N SER A 3 -12.13 -11.95 7.36
CA SER A 3 -13.02 -10.97 7.97
C SER A 3 -12.23 -9.74 8.39
N LEU A 4 -12.82 -8.56 8.16
CA LEU A 4 -12.31 -7.29 8.69
C LEU A 4 -12.11 -7.33 10.22
N ALA A 5 -12.84 -8.18 10.94
CA ALA A 5 -12.67 -8.36 12.39
C ALA A 5 -11.33 -8.99 12.79
N SER A 6 -10.63 -9.64 11.85
CA SER A 6 -9.29 -10.19 12.09
C SER A 6 -8.16 -9.17 11.92
N ILE A 7 -8.45 -7.98 11.37
CA ILE A 7 -7.47 -6.91 11.20
C ILE A 7 -7.15 -6.29 12.56
N ASN A 8 -5.88 -6.32 12.93
CA ASN A 8 -5.36 -5.79 14.19
C ASN A 8 -4.53 -4.51 13.98
N ALA A 9 -3.96 -3.97 15.06
CA ALA A 9 -3.17 -2.72 14.99
C ALA A 9 -1.93 -2.83 14.08
N LYS A 10 -1.22 -3.97 14.10
CA LYS A 10 -0.08 -4.22 13.21
C LYS A 10 -0.53 -4.17 11.75
N ASP A 11 -1.65 -4.82 11.45
CA ASP A 11 -2.23 -4.86 10.10
C ASP A 11 -2.57 -3.45 9.59
N ILE A 12 -3.08 -2.56 10.45
CA ILE A 12 -3.32 -1.15 10.12
C ILE A 12 -2.02 -0.40 9.85
N GLU A 13 -0.94 -0.68 10.61
CA GLU A 13 0.38 -0.12 10.31
C GLU A 13 0.89 -0.61 8.95
N THR A 14 0.78 -1.91 8.64
CA THR A 14 1.16 -2.47 7.33
C THR A 14 0.41 -1.77 6.18
N ILE A 15 -0.90 -1.55 6.31
CA ILE A 15 -1.70 -0.82 5.30
C ILE A 15 -1.19 0.61 5.13
N LYS A 16 -0.91 1.31 6.25
CA LYS A 16 -0.37 2.68 6.19
C LYS A 16 1.02 2.74 5.57
N MET A 17 1.88 1.77 5.86
CA MET A 17 3.20 1.65 5.25
C MET A 17 3.07 1.50 3.74
N ALA A 18 2.30 0.52 3.27
CA ALA A 18 2.08 0.28 1.84
C ALA A 18 1.52 1.51 1.09
N LEU A 19 0.52 2.18 1.67
CA LEU A 19 -0.01 3.42 1.10
C LEU A 19 1.05 4.53 1.04
N ASN A 20 1.89 4.66 2.07
CA ASN A 20 2.95 5.65 2.10
C ASN A 20 4.09 5.33 1.11
N ASP A 21 4.41 4.06 0.91
CA ASP A 21 5.39 3.59 -0.06
C ASP A 21 4.92 3.95 -1.47
N ALA A 22 3.68 3.60 -1.83
CA ALA A 22 3.08 3.96 -3.10
C ALA A 22 3.01 5.48 -3.33
N ILE A 23 2.64 6.26 -2.30
CA ILE A 23 2.66 7.74 -2.38
C ILE A 23 4.09 8.26 -2.62
N SER A 24 5.08 7.67 -1.97
CA SER A 24 6.48 8.05 -2.09
C SER A 24 7.02 7.75 -3.49
N ASP A 25 6.67 6.59 -4.05
CA ASP A 25 7.00 6.22 -5.41
C ASP A 25 6.37 7.17 -6.45
N ILE A 26 5.07 7.45 -6.35
CA ILE A 26 4.40 8.41 -7.24
C ILE A 26 5.06 9.81 -7.13
N ASN A 27 5.49 10.21 -5.94
CA ASN A 27 6.23 11.47 -5.76
C ASN A 27 7.59 11.47 -6.47
N MET A 28 8.26 10.32 -6.56
CA MET A 28 9.50 10.18 -7.33
C MET A 28 9.21 10.23 -8.83
N GLU A 29 8.18 9.51 -9.30
CA GLU A 29 7.78 9.50 -10.71
C GLU A 29 7.39 10.91 -11.19
N LEU A 30 6.65 11.67 -10.37
CA LEU A 30 6.22 13.04 -10.67
C LEU A 30 7.38 14.05 -10.84
N LYS A 31 8.59 13.73 -10.37
CA LYS A 31 9.78 14.57 -10.58
C LYS A 31 10.40 14.37 -11.97
N THR A 32 9.99 13.33 -12.69
CA THR A 32 10.47 13.06 -14.05
C THR A 32 9.68 13.84 -15.09
N ASP A 33 10.20 13.91 -16.33
CA ASP A 33 9.48 14.57 -17.42
C ASP A 33 8.38 13.65 -17.98
N LEU A 34 7.18 13.82 -17.44
CA LEU A 34 6.00 13.05 -17.83
C LEU A 34 5.05 13.87 -18.73
N PRO A 35 4.35 13.23 -19.68
CA PRO A 35 3.26 13.88 -20.40
C PRO A 35 2.18 14.38 -19.44
N GLU A 36 1.61 15.56 -19.70
CA GLU A 36 0.62 16.20 -18.83
C GLU A 36 -0.60 15.34 -18.52
N LYS A 37 -1.02 14.48 -19.46
CA LYS A 37 -2.10 13.52 -19.21
C LYS A 37 -1.68 12.52 -18.12
N LYS A 38 -0.50 11.91 -18.25
CA LYS A 38 0.01 10.93 -17.29
C LYS A 38 0.20 11.55 -15.91
N LYS A 39 0.74 12.79 -15.83
CA LYS A 39 0.86 13.53 -14.56
C LYS A 39 -0.48 13.67 -13.84
N ARG A 40 -1.55 14.06 -14.56
CA ARG A 40 -2.89 14.19 -13.95
C ARG A 40 -3.40 12.86 -13.43
N ASP A 41 -3.25 11.79 -14.21
CA ASP A 41 -3.74 10.46 -13.85
C ASP A 41 -3.04 9.98 -12.56
N ILE A 42 -1.70 10.05 -12.47
CA ILE A 42 -0.97 9.62 -11.26
C ILE A 42 -1.19 10.54 -10.05
N MET A 43 -1.41 11.85 -10.27
CA MET A 43 -1.80 12.75 -9.18
C MET A 43 -3.16 12.38 -8.58
N GLU A 44 -4.10 11.90 -9.40
CA GLU A 44 -5.41 11.44 -8.92
C GLU A 44 -5.26 10.17 -8.06
N TYR A 45 -4.44 9.21 -8.48
CA TYR A 45 -4.13 8.02 -7.69
C TYR A 45 -3.47 8.38 -6.34
N LYS A 46 -2.45 9.23 -6.37
CA LYS A 46 -1.81 9.74 -5.14
C LYS A 46 -2.82 10.38 -4.19
N ALA A 47 -3.76 11.17 -4.71
CA ALA A 47 -4.77 11.83 -3.87
C ALA A 47 -5.70 10.82 -3.20
N LYS A 48 -6.05 9.72 -3.88
CA LYS A 48 -6.84 8.60 -3.31
C LYS A 48 -6.08 7.92 -2.17
N TYR A 49 -4.82 7.54 -2.39
CA TYR A 49 -3.98 6.92 -1.36
C TYR A 49 -3.76 7.84 -0.16
N THR A 50 -3.44 9.12 -0.40
CA THR A 50 -3.23 10.10 0.66
C THR A 50 -4.46 10.23 1.55
N ARG A 51 -5.66 10.26 0.96
CA ARG A 51 -6.92 10.35 1.72
C ARG A 51 -7.14 9.15 2.64
N VAL A 52 -6.90 7.93 2.15
CA VAL A 52 -7.07 6.71 2.96
C VAL A 52 -6.01 6.64 4.05
N TYR A 53 -4.75 6.95 3.72
CA TYR A 53 -3.66 7.04 4.68
C TYR A 53 -3.98 8.02 5.82
N ASP A 54 -4.41 9.24 5.49
CA ASP A 54 -4.73 10.27 6.48
C ASP A 54 -5.90 9.87 7.39
N LYS A 55 -6.91 9.18 6.83
CA LYS A 55 -8.02 8.62 7.62
C LYS A 55 -7.53 7.58 8.62
N LEU A 56 -6.71 6.63 8.19
CA LEU A 56 -6.14 5.60 9.07
C LEU A 56 -5.17 6.19 10.10
N ARG A 57 -4.48 7.28 9.76
CA ARG A 57 -3.64 8.02 10.70
C ARG A 57 -4.47 8.70 11.78
N ALA A 58 -5.60 9.30 11.42
CA ALA A 58 -6.50 9.96 12.37
C ALA A 58 -7.31 8.96 13.21
N ASN A 59 -7.69 7.83 12.62
CA ASN A 59 -8.42 6.75 13.27
C ASN A 59 -7.87 5.40 12.80
N PRO A 60 -6.98 4.75 13.57
CA PRO A 60 -6.29 3.52 13.17
C PRO A 60 -7.20 2.30 13.33
N SER A 61 -8.30 2.27 12.57
CA SER A 61 -9.28 1.20 12.52
C SER A 61 -9.73 0.97 11.08
N ILE A 62 -9.80 -0.29 10.65
CA ILE A 62 -10.27 -0.61 9.29
C ILE A 62 -11.72 -0.17 9.07
N TYR A 63 -12.53 -0.13 10.14
CA TYR A 63 -13.91 0.34 10.10
C TYR A 63 -14.05 1.86 9.94
N ALA A 64 -12.94 2.61 9.94
CA ALA A 64 -12.94 4.02 9.56
C ALA A 64 -13.08 4.23 8.05
N LEU A 65 -12.86 3.16 7.26
CA LEU A 65 -12.93 3.18 5.80
C LEU A 65 -14.29 2.69 5.32
N VAL A 66 -14.80 3.31 4.27
CA VAL A 66 -15.96 2.78 3.52
C VAL A 66 -15.50 1.82 2.44
N GLU A 67 -16.41 1.06 1.84
CA GLU A 67 -16.11 -0.02 0.87
C GLU A 67 -15.12 0.40 -0.22
N HIS A 68 -15.37 1.49 -0.95
CA HIS A 68 -14.44 1.96 -1.99
C HIS A 68 -13.07 2.41 -1.45
N GLU A 69 -12.94 2.71 -0.15
CA GLU A 69 -11.66 3.02 0.49
C GLU A 69 -10.93 1.76 0.93
N LEU A 70 -11.65 0.66 1.20
CA LEU A 70 -11.04 -0.67 1.36
C LEU A 70 -10.42 -1.13 0.04
N ASP A 71 -11.09 -0.91 -1.10
CA ASP A 71 -10.54 -1.18 -2.43
C ASP A 71 -9.26 -0.37 -2.69
N ILE A 72 -9.24 0.90 -2.29
CA ILE A 72 -8.06 1.77 -2.41
C ILE A 72 -6.93 1.27 -1.50
N ALA A 73 -7.23 0.83 -0.27
CA ALA A 73 -6.24 0.24 0.62
C ALA A 73 -5.65 -1.07 0.04
N ALA A 74 -6.48 -1.92 -0.54
CA ALA A 74 -6.04 -3.12 -1.26
C ALA A 74 -5.17 -2.77 -2.50
N GLY A 75 -5.52 -1.70 -3.22
CA GLY A 75 -4.69 -1.16 -4.30
C GLY A 75 -3.30 -0.74 -3.82
N GLY A 76 -3.22 0.03 -2.73
CA GLY A 76 -1.93 0.42 -2.15
C GLY A 76 -1.07 -0.76 -1.67
N LEU A 77 -1.70 -1.81 -1.13
CA LEU A 77 -1.00 -3.05 -0.76
C LEU A 77 -0.46 -3.80 -1.99
N ASN A 78 -1.20 -3.84 -3.10
CA ASN A 78 -0.73 -4.44 -4.35
C ASN A 78 0.44 -3.65 -4.93
N ASP A 79 0.33 -2.32 -4.98
CA ASP A 79 1.41 -1.46 -5.48
C ASP A 79 2.69 -1.63 -4.63
N ALA A 80 2.55 -1.78 -3.31
CA ALA A 80 3.71 -2.08 -2.45
C ALA A 80 4.36 -3.43 -2.78
N ILE A 81 3.58 -4.47 -3.10
CA ILE A 81 4.12 -5.76 -3.55
C ILE A 81 4.88 -5.60 -4.86
N GLU A 82 4.30 -4.89 -5.84
CA GLU A 82 4.95 -4.63 -7.13
C GLU A 82 6.28 -3.87 -6.94
N LEU A 83 6.30 -2.84 -6.10
CA LEU A 83 7.51 -2.11 -5.75
C LEU A 83 8.59 -3.01 -5.10
N LEU A 84 8.21 -3.95 -4.24
CA LEU A 84 9.17 -4.90 -3.67
C LEU A 84 9.74 -5.83 -4.75
N GLU A 85 8.90 -6.32 -5.66
CA GLU A 85 9.32 -7.21 -6.75
C GLU A 85 10.25 -6.51 -7.73
N GLU A 86 9.99 -5.23 -8.05
CA GLU A 86 10.85 -4.41 -8.92
C GLU A 86 12.22 -4.11 -8.31
N ASN A 87 12.28 -3.99 -6.98
CA ASN A 87 13.51 -3.65 -6.24
C ASN A 87 14.21 -4.88 -5.63
N MET A 88 13.74 -6.10 -5.91
CA MET A 88 14.37 -7.32 -5.41
C MET A 88 15.62 -7.65 -6.24
N THR A 89 16.78 -7.42 -5.64
CA THR A 89 18.09 -7.55 -6.29
C THR A 89 18.96 -8.62 -5.61
N ASP A 90 19.95 -9.14 -6.34
CA ASP A 90 20.82 -10.24 -5.88
C ASP A 90 21.82 -9.85 -4.77
N ASP A 91 21.99 -8.55 -4.51
CA ASP A 91 22.90 -7.98 -3.51
C ASP A 91 22.33 -7.91 -2.09
N LEU A 92 21.05 -8.26 -1.91
CA LEU A 92 20.41 -8.34 -0.60
C LEU A 92 20.94 -9.55 0.20
N ASP A 93 21.16 -9.33 1.50
CA ASP A 93 21.51 -10.41 2.42
C ASP A 93 20.28 -11.29 2.77
N GLU A 94 20.52 -12.42 3.44
CA GLU A 94 19.45 -13.37 3.77
C GLU A 94 18.41 -12.79 4.74
N GLN A 95 18.81 -11.87 5.64
CA GLN A 95 17.88 -11.23 6.55
C GLN A 95 17.01 -10.22 5.81
N GLU A 96 17.60 -9.42 4.92
CA GLU A 96 16.87 -8.46 4.09
C GLU A 96 15.84 -9.17 3.19
N LYS A 97 16.23 -10.30 2.57
CA LYS A 97 15.31 -11.13 1.78
C LYS A 97 14.16 -11.68 2.63
N GLN A 98 14.45 -12.13 3.85
CA GLN A 98 13.43 -12.63 4.76
C GLN A 98 12.44 -11.52 5.13
N ASP A 99 12.94 -10.34 5.50
CA ASP A 99 12.10 -9.20 5.91
C ASP A 99 11.20 -8.74 4.75
N ILE A 100 11.73 -8.70 3.52
CA ILE A 100 10.95 -8.40 2.30
C ILE A 100 9.85 -9.44 2.08
N GLN A 101 10.20 -10.73 2.19
CA GLN A 101 9.22 -11.80 2.00
C GLN A 101 8.14 -11.79 3.08
N GLU A 102 8.48 -11.48 4.33
CA GLU A 102 7.51 -11.34 5.42
C GLU A 102 6.55 -10.18 5.17
N TYR A 103 7.07 -9.01 4.78
CA TYR A 103 6.24 -7.84 4.45
C TYR A 103 5.32 -8.11 3.25
N LYS A 104 5.83 -8.77 2.20
CA LYS A 104 5.04 -9.21 1.04
C LYS A 104 3.89 -10.13 1.48
N ASN A 105 4.19 -11.16 2.27
CA ASN A 105 3.18 -12.11 2.78
C ASN A 105 2.12 -11.41 3.62
N GLU A 106 2.50 -10.40 4.41
CA GLU A 106 1.56 -9.59 5.17
C GLU A 106 0.64 -8.79 4.26
N CYS A 107 1.18 -8.18 3.20
CA CYS A 107 0.38 -7.45 2.22
C CYS A 107 -0.61 -8.37 1.50
N GLU A 108 -0.16 -9.52 1.00
CA GLU A 108 -1.00 -10.52 0.32
C GLU A 108 -2.15 -10.98 1.22
N ARG A 109 -1.85 -11.31 2.49
CA ARG A 109 -2.88 -11.71 3.46
C ARG A 109 -3.92 -10.60 3.67
N LEU A 110 -3.49 -9.35 3.72
CA LEU A 110 -4.38 -8.21 3.93
C LEU A 110 -5.26 -7.96 2.71
N ILE A 111 -4.72 -7.99 1.49
CA ILE A 111 -5.51 -7.94 0.25
C ILE A 111 -6.59 -9.01 0.26
N ASP A 112 -6.22 -10.22 0.66
CA ASP A 112 -7.13 -11.36 0.76
C ASP A 112 -8.29 -11.16 1.74
N ILE A 113 -8.09 -10.36 2.79
CA ILE A 113 -9.11 -9.99 3.78
C ILE A 113 -9.96 -8.81 3.29
N LEU A 114 -9.36 -7.86 2.57
CA LEU A 114 -10.07 -6.68 2.07
C LEU A 114 -10.95 -7.01 0.86
N ALA A 115 -10.58 -8.01 0.07
CA ALA A 115 -11.35 -8.48 -1.09
C ALA A 115 -12.45 -9.50 -0.75
N SER A 116 -12.68 -9.81 0.53
CA SER A 116 -13.60 -10.87 0.99
C SER A 116 -15.00 -10.39 1.33
#